data_AF-A0A2C5WE93-F1
#
_entry.id   AF-A0A2C5WE93-F1
#
_cell.length_a   1.000
_cell.length_b   1.000
_cell.length_c   1.000
_cell.angle_alpha   90.00
_cell.angle_beta   90.00
_cell.angle_gamma   90.00
#
_symmetry.space_group_name_H-M   'P 1'
#
loop_
_entity.id
_entity.type
_entity.pdbx_description
1 polymer ?
#
loop_
_entity_poly.entity_id
_entity_poly.type
_entity_poly.pdbx_seq_one_letter_code
_entity_poly.pdbx_strand_id
1 'polypeptide(L)'
;MASRFGPLLVARPAFAGSRATAATVLPPFTALSVRWNSGYSRESGQMNKRMQAQAWTSKSPVVEQRSRMEMMDGRAKDMLMPGTFIALPFNKLSWGDLPKYQWERCKNWAQNYFYRLSLSWASKPGIFKPAVLKYESRSQLVQTALSLQRDVNVAMASGDEAALRRLCGMVLYGSFAAALARRRPRETYSWERQQLHGSPAVVSSRLMQMPTDNGSLRQMVVVRIASTQVLGRVDPLSGSVIEDSKKVHRKSENLMMFRAIDSRSYEKGAWYLYGYLPDTTPEAWLQDAAHMEALQMQAVKQYKETRGKKAAAGR
;
A
#
# COMPACT_ATOMS: atom_id res chain seq x y z
N MET A 1 -58.34 -67.96 -0.86
CA MET A 1 -58.35 -68.45 0.53
C MET A 1 -56.92 -68.59 1.02
N ALA A 2 -56.50 -67.73 1.95
CA ALA A 2 -55.47 -67.95 2.97
C ALA A 2 -55.01 -66.58 3.49
N SER A 3 -55.72 -66.12 4.52
CA SER A 3 -55.24 -65.16 5.50
C SER A 3 -53.92 -65.60 6.14
N ARG A 4 -53.08 -64.65 6.60
CA ARG A 4 -52.81 -64.41 8.03
C ARG A 4 -51.63 -63.44 8.25
N PHE A 5 -51.95 -62.37 8.98
CA PHE A 5 -51.16 -61.66 9.99
C PHE A 5 -49.69 -61.33 9.74
N GLY A 6 -49.43 -60.03 9.51
CA GLY A 6 -48.17 -59.40 9.93
C GLY A 6 -48.17 -59.09 11.43
N PRO A 7 -46.97 -58.96 12.02
CA PRO A 7 -46.71 -57.77 12.82
C PRO A 7 -45.33 -57.13 12.57
N LEU A 8 -45.35 -55.80 12.46
CA LEU A 8 -44.38 -54.81 12.94
C LEU A 8 -42.91 -55.26 13.08
N LEU A 9 -42.15 -55.05 12.00
CA LEU A 9 -40.70 -54.93 12.07
C LEU A 9 -40.33 -53.51 12.53
N VAL A 10 -39.81 -53.42 13.75
CA VAL A 10 -39.17 -52.24 14.31
C VAL A 10 -37.89 -51.96 13.52
N ALA A 11 -38.00 -51.10 12.50
CA ALA A 11 -36.84 -50.50 11.85
C ALA A 11 -36.36 -49.31 12.70
N ARG A 12 -35.28 -49.50 13.45
CA ARG A 12 -34.51 -48.39 14.02
C ARG A 12 -33.93 -47.57 12.85
N PRO A 13 -34.15 -46.26 12.76
CA PRO A 13 -33.45 -45.45 11.79
C PRO A 13 -31.96 -45.43 12.17
N ALA A 14 -31.12 -45.91 11.26
CA ALA A 14 -29.70 -45.66 11.29
C ALA A 14 -29.50 -44.15 11.18
N PHE A 15 -29.03 -43.53 12.27
CA PHE A 15 -28.51 -42.17 12.28
C PHE A 15 -27.27 -42.14 11.38
N ALA A 16 -27.48 -41.89 10.08
CA ALA A 16 -26.44 -41.45 9.18
C ALA A 16 -26.06 -40.02 9.61
N GLY A 17 -25.10 -39.93 10.54
CA GLY A 17 -24.47 -38.69 10.90
C GLY A 17 -23.87 -38.04 9.67
N SER A 18 -24.55 -37.01 9.17
CA SER A 18 -23.99 -36.02 8.27
C SER A 18 -22.78 -35.41 8.98
N ARG A 19 -21.58 -35.92 8.65
CA ARG A 19 -20.35 -35.18 8.90
C ARG A 19 -20.36 -34.01 7.93
N ALA A 20 -20.96 -32.91 8.38
CA ALA A 20 -20.62 -31.59 7.91
C ALA A 20 -19.09 -31.49 7.97
N THR A 21 -18.46 -31.53 6.79
CA THR A 21 -17.05 -31.22 6.65
C THR A 21 -16.87 -29.80 7.15
N ALA A 22 -16.25 -29.66 8.31
CA ALA A 22 -15.87 -28.38 8.86
C ALA A 22 -15.10 -27.62 7.78
N ALA A 23 -15.74 -26.60 7.21
CA ALA A 23 -15.08 -25.62 6.37
C ALA A 23 -13.90 -25.10 7.20
N THR A 24 -12.70 -25.51 6.78
CA THR A 24 -11.46 -25.04 7.39
C THR A 24 -11.37 -23.57 7.01
N VAL A 25 -11.90 -22.71 7.88
CA VAL A 25 -11.76 -21.26 7.78
C VAL A 25 -10.27 -20.97 7.88
N LEU A 26 -9.63 -20.79 6.73
CA LEU A 26 -8.26 -20.31 6.69
C LEU A 26 -8.25 -18.90 7.30
N PRO A 27 -7.33 -18.60 8.24
CA PRO A 27 -7.24 -17.26 8.79
C PRO A 27 -6.89 -16.27 7.66
N PRO A 28 -7.53 -15.08 7.61
CA PRO A 28 -7.15 -14.04 6.66
C PRO A 28 -5.69 -13.66 6.88
N PHE A 29 -4.93 -13.51 5.79
CA PHE A 29 -3.49 -13.23 5.71
C PHE A 29 -2.96 -12.10 6.63
N THR A 30 -2.86 -12.41 7.92
CA THR A 30 -2.15 -11.61 8.93
C THR A 30 -1.23 -12.47 9.80
N ALA A 31 -1.15 -13.78 9.51
CA ALA A 31 -0.26 -14.71 10.19
C ALA A 31 0.85 -15.22 9.26
N LEU A 32 1.66 -14.31 8.70
CA LEU A 32 3.05 -14.65 8.44
C LEU A 32 3.75 -14.59 9.80
N SER A 33 3.96 -15.78 10.35
CA SER A 33 4.63 -16.02 11.61
C SER A 33 5.94 -15.22 11.68
N VAL A 34 6.02 -14.24 12.60
CA VAL A 34 7.30 -13.74 13.09
C VAL A 34 7.95 -14.90 13.84
N ARG A 35 8.78 -15.69 13.14
CA ARG A 35 9.57 -16.73 13.76
C ARG A 35 10.71 -16.05 14.53
N TRP A 36 10.53 -15.94 15.84
CA TRP A 36 11.59 -15.55 16.77
C TRP A 36 12.75 -16.55 16.66
N ASN A 37 13.89 -16.11 16.16
CA ASN A 37 15.11 -16.91 16.18
C ASN A 37 15.83 -16.63 17.51
N SER A 38 15.51 -17.39 18.55
CA SER A 38 16.14 -17.27 19.88
C SER A 38 17.50 -17.99 19.88
N GLY A 39 18.49 -17.35 19.27
CA GLY A 39 19.86 -17.87 19.21
C GLY A 39 20.86 -16.73 19.03
N TYR A 40 20.88 -15.78 19.96
CA TYR A 40 21.88 -14.72 20.00
C TYR A 40 22.59 -14.76 21.36
N SER A 41 23.89 -15.08 21.33
CA SER A 41 24.78 -15.07 22.49
C SER A 41 24.68 -13.75 23.28
N ARG A 42 24.75 -13.82 24.61
CA ARG A 42 24.60 -12.67 25.52
C ARG A 42 25.66 -11.58 25.30
N GLU A 43 26.82 -11.91 24.72
CA GLU A 43 27.90 -10.96 24.44
C GLU A 43 27.66 -10.13 23.17
N SER A 44 27.11 -10.73 22.12
CA SER A 44 26.74 -9.99 20.89
C SER A 44 25.52 -9.08 21.12
N GLY A 45 24.69 -9.35 22.13
CA GLY A 45 23.58 -8.50 22.53
C GLY A 45 23.98 -7.14 23.12
N GLN A 46 25.13 -7.04 23.78
CA GLN A 46 25.60 -5.76 24.36
C GLN A 46 26.28 -4.86 23.30
N MET A 47 27.05 -5.46 22.40
CA MET A 47 27.68 -4.75 21.29
C MET A 47 26.63 -4.24 20.28
N ASN A 48 25.61 -5.05 20.00
CA ASN A 48 24.49 -4.66 19.13
C ASN A 48 23.62 -3.57 19.76
N LYS A 49 23.48 -3.51 21.09
CA LYS A 49 22.80 -2.39 21.78
C LYS A 49 23.56 -1.07 21.67
N ARG A 50 24.90 -1.10 21.71
CA ARG A 50 25.75 0.09 21.52
C ARG A 50 25.76 0.56 20.05
N MET A 51 25.84 -0.37 19.11
CA MET A 51 25.71 -0.04 17.67
C MET A 51 24.30 0.42 17.31
N GLN A 52 23.25 -0.16 17.90
CA GLN A 52 21.88 0.34 17.77
C GLN A 52 21.76 1.74 18.38
N ALA A 53 22.24 1.96 19.61
CA ALA A 53 22.29 3.28 20.26
C ALA A 53 22.93 4.37 19.38
N GLN A 54 24.00 4.04 18.67
CA GLN A 54 24.65 4.94 17.71
C GLN A 54 23.86 5.11 16.41
N ALA A 55 23.23 4.04 15.91
CA ALA A 55 22.36 4.08 14.73
C ALA A 55 21.07 4.89 14.93
N TRP A 56 20.62 5.12 16.17
CA TRP A 56 19.47 5.97 16.49
C TRP A 56 19.73 7.49 16.31
N THR A 57 21.00 7.91 16.19
CA THR A 57 21.38 9.33 16.22
C THR A 57 21.76 9.95 14.87
N SER A 58 21.94 9.12 13.83
CA SER A 58 22.34 9.57 12.50
C SER A 58 21.31 9.10 11.47
N LYS A 59 20.75 10.02 10.66
CA LYS A 59 19.89 9.66 9.50
C LYS A 59 20.57 8.52 8.73
N SER A 60 20.00 7.32 8.76
CA SER A 60 20.68 6.14 8.27
C SER A 60 20.84 6.25 6.75
N PRO A 61 22.08 6.25 6.21
CA PRO A 61 22.31 6.25 4.77
C PRO A 61 21.64 5.05 4.09
N VAL A 62 21.34 4.01 4.84
CA VAL A 62 20.62 2.81 4.40
C VAL A 62 19.17 3.11 3.99
N VAL A 63 18.46 3.98 4.71
CA VAL A 63 17.05 4.31 4.38
C VAL A 63 16.98 5.12 3.10
N GLU A 64 17.90 6.06 2.91
CA GLU A 64 17.96 6.89 1.71
C GLU A 64 18.42 6.07 0.49
N GLN A 65 19.47 5.27 0.64
CA GLN A 65 19.92 4.35 -0.41
C GLN A 65 18.84 3.34 -0.77
N ARG A 66 18.09 2.80 0.21
CA ARG A 66 16.94 1.91 -0.05
C ARG A 66 15.82 2.64 -0.75
N SER A 67 15.42 3.82 -0.28
CA SER A 67 14.38 4.61 -0.93
C SER A 67 14.74 4.88 -2.39
N ARG A 68 16.02 5.17 -2.68
CA ARG A 68 16.54 5.32 -4.05
C ARG A 68 16.53 4.01 -4.83
N MET A 69 16.96 2.89 -4.24
CA MET A 69 16.94 1.57 -4.88
C MET A 69 15.51 1.11 -5.19
N GLU A 70 14.55 1.40 -4.31
CA GLU A 70 13.13 1.11 -4.48
C GLU A 70 12.48 2.01 -5.53
N MET A 71 12.89 3.28 -5.60
CA MET A 71 12.52 4.13 -6.75
C MET A 71 13.01 3.49 -8.04
N MET A 72 14.20 2.87 -8.07
CA MET A 72 14.80 2.23 -9.25
C MET A 72 14.35 0.79 -9.52
N ASP A 73 13.69 0.10 -8.58
CA ASP A 73 13.25 -1.29 -8.79
C ASP A 73 11.94 -1.33 -9.57
N GLY A 74 12.06 -1.51 -10.88
CA GLY A 74 10.94 -1.57 -11.82
C GLY A 74 10.08 -2.83 -11.69
N ARG A 75 10.47 -3.79 -10.83
CA ARG A 75 9.70 -5.00 -10.54
C ARG A 75 8.52 -4.75 -9.61
N ALA A 76 8.47 -3.58 -8.95
CA ALA A 76 7.30 -3.15 -8.17
C ALA A 76 6.10 -2.75 -9.05
N LYS A 77 6.24 -2.79 -10.39
CA LYS A 77 5.32 -2.28 -11.42
C LYS A 77 3.83 -2.54 -11.15
N ASP A 78 3.49 -3.65 -10.50
CA ASP A 78 2.10 -4.11 -10.38
C ASP A 78 1.59 -4.27 -8.94
N MET A 79 2.39 -4.00 -7.91
CA MET A 79 1.91 -4.14 -6.52
C MET A 79 1.39 -2.80 -5.98
N LEU A 80 0.21 -2.40 -6.47
CA LEU A 80 -0.76 -1.75 -5.58
C LEU A 80 -0.77 -2.56 -4.29
N MET A 81 -0.48 -1.93 -3.14
CA MET A 81 -0.43 -2.69 -1.89
C MET A 81 -1.76 -3.43 -1.75
N PRO A 82 -1.77 -4.77 -1.65
CA PRO A 82 -3.01 -5.46 -1.78
C PRO A 82 -4.02 -5.06 -0.71
N GLY A 83 -5.29 -4.98 -1.12
CA GLY A 83 -6.35 -4.45 -0.28
C GLY A 83 -6.38 -2.93 -0.16
N THR A 84 -5.72 -2.18 -1.03
CA THR A 84 -5.88 -0.71 -1.06
C THR A 84 -7.33 -0.36 -1.44
N PHE A 85 -8.07 0.21 -0.48
CA PHE A 85 -9.47 0.59 -0.70
C PHE A 85 -9.60 2.11 -0.78
N ILE A 86 -10.03 2.63 -1.93
CA ILE A 86 -10.30 4.05 -2.16
C ILE A 86 -11.81 4.23 -2.25
N ALA A 87 -12.39 4.81 -1.20
CA ALA A 87 -13.83 4.97 -1.11
C ALA A 87 -14.38 5.84 -2.26
N LEU A 88 -15.32 5.29 -3.01
CA LEU A 88 -16.14 6.03 -3.96
C LEU A 88 -16.93 7.12 -3.23
N PRO A 89 -17.20 8.26 -3.89
CA PRO A 89 -18.16 9.22 -3.38
C PRO A 89 -19.56 8.58 -3.33
N PHE A 90 -20.33 8.88 -2.29
CA PHE A 90 -21.62 8.23 -2.01
C PHE A 90 -22.62 8.30 -3.16
N ASN A 91 -22.56 9.36 -3.97
CA ASN A 91 -23.43 9.55 -5.14
C ASN A 91 -23.19 8.57 -6.29
N LYS A 92 -22.12 7.77 -6.25
CA LYS A 92 -21.79 6.76 -7.28
C LYS A 92 -22.14 5.34 -6.86
N LEU A 93 -22.65 5.11 -5.64
CA LEU A 93 -23.01 3.78 -5.18
C LEU A 93 -24.50 3.48 -5.37
N SER A 94 -24.79 2.23 -5.76
CA SER A 94 -26.15 1.69 -5.74
C SER A 94 -26.61 1.49 -4.29
N TRP A 95 -27.88 1.73 -4.00
CA TRP A 95 -28.40 1.56 -2.64
C TRP A 95 -28.36 0.10 -2.14
N GLY A 96 -28.42 -0.87 -3.06
CA GLY A 96 -28.34 -2.30 -2.74
C GLY A 96 -26.95 -2.76 -2.32
N ASP A 97 -25.89 -2.19 -2.92
CA ASP A 97 -24.51 -2.60 -2.64
C ASP A 97 -23.88 -1.83 -1.46
N LEU A 98 -24.51 -0.75 -1.01
CA LEU A 98 -24.03 0.10 0.09
C LEU A 98 -23.66 -0.70 1.36
N PRO A 99 -24.50 -1.60 1.91
CA PRO A 99 -24.17 -2.29 3.16
C PRO A 99 -22.91 -3.15 3.03
N LYS A 100 -22.80 -3.93 1.96
CA LYS A 100 -21.65 -4.79 1.69
C LYS A 100 -20.39 -3.95 1.46
N TYR A 101 -20.51 -2.86 0.71
CA TYR A 101 -19.40 -1.94 0.46
C TYR A 101 -18.88 -1.28 1.74
N GLN A 102 -19.78 -0.79 2.60
CA GLN A 102 -19.37 -0.19 3.88
C GLN A 102 -18.79 -1.23 4.83
N TRP A 103 -19.31 -2.46 4.84
CA TRP A 103 -18.72 -3.56 5.62
C TRP A 103 -17.27 -3.81 5.21
N GLU A 104 -17.00 -3.97 3.92
CA GLU A 104 -15.65 -4.20 3.42
C GLU A 104 -14.73 -3.00 3.70
N ARG A 105 -15.25 -1.77 3.57
CA ARG A 105 -14.52 -0.55 3.95
C ARG A 105 -14.15 -0.55 5.43
N CYS A 106 -15.09 -0.85 6.32
CA CYS A 106 -14.87 -0.89 7.76
C CYS A 106 -13.88 -1.99 8.15
N LYS A 107 -14.03 -3.19 7.58
CA LYS A 107 -13.11 -4.31 7.75
C LYS A 107 -11.69 -3.94 7.31
N ASN A 108 -11.56 -3.30 6.14
CA ASN A 108 -10.30 -2.81 5.61
C ASN A 108 -9.64 -1.78 6.55
N TRP A 109 -10.43 -0.81 7.01
CA TRP A 109 -9.98 0.20 7.96
C TRP A 109 -9.50 -0.42 9.28
N ALA A 110 -10.28 -1.36 9.84
CA ALA A 110 -9.95 -2.05 11.08
C ALA A 110 -8.65 -2.85 10.94
N GLN A 111 -8.49 -3.63 9.87
CA GLN A 111 -7.26 -4.38 9.59
C GLN A 111 -6.03 -3.46 9.55
N ASN A 112 -6.13 -2.31 8.88
CA ASN A 112 -5.02 -1.34 8.83
C ASN A 112 -4.74 -0.69 10.18
N TYR A 113 -5.78 -0.39 10.94
CA TYR A 113 -5.64 0.18 12.27
C TYR A 113 -4.90 -0.79 13.20
N PHE A 114 -5.33 -2.05 13.26
CA PHE A 114 -4.68 -3.08 14.07
C PHE A 114 -3.26 -3.39 13.62
N TYR A 115 -2.99 -3.38 12.30
CA TYR A 115 -1.63 -3.58 11.80
C TYR A 115 -0.69 -2.42 12.16
N ARG A 116 -1.18 -1.18 12.12
CA ARG A 116 -0.41 -0.02 12.61
C ARG A 116 -0.13 -0.10 14.10
N LEU A 117 -1.14 -0.51 14.87
CA LEU A 117 -1.03 -0.67 16.31
C LEU A 117 -0.02 -1.77 16.68
N SER A 118 -0.07 -2.91 15.99
CA SER A 118 0.87 -4.02 16.23
C SER A 118 2.30 -3.62 15.91
N LEU A 119 2.53 -2.87 14.82
CA LEU A 119 3.86 -2.34 14.49
C LEU A 119 4.33 -1.29 15.50
N SER A 120 3.47 -0.37 15.92
CA SER A 120 3.82 0.58 16.98
C SER A 120 4.15 -0.14 18.29
N TRP A 121 3.43 -1.19 18.64
CA TRP A 121 3.72 -2.02 19.81
C TRP A 121 5.06 -2.75 19.67
N ALA A 122 5.31 -3.38 18.52
CA ALA A 122 6.57 -4.06 18.22
C ALA A 122 7.78 -3.10 18.23
N SER A 123 7.57 -1.82 17.91
CA SER A 123 8.63 -0.80 17.93
C SER A 123 9.01 -0.30 19.33
N LYS A 124 8.37 -0.78 20.40
CA LYS A 124 8.69 -0.37 21.76
C LYS A 124 9.96 -1.08 22.26
N PRO A 125 10.97 -0.35 22.77
CA PRO A 125 12.17 -0.95 23.35
C PRO A 125 11.94 -1.59 24.73
N GLY A 126 10.74 -1.40 25.31
CA GLY A 126 10.29 -2.00 26.57
C GLY A 126 8.80 -1.68 26.80
N ILE A 127 8.15 -2.43 27.69
CA ILE A 127 6.68 -2.40 27.88
C ILE A 127 6.17 -1.00 28.26
N PHE A 128 6.92 -0.28 29.10
CA PHE A 128 6.59 1.06 29.59
C PHE A 128 7.22 2.20 28.79
N LYS A 129 7.99 1.91 27.74
CA LYS A 129 8.61 2.95 26.90
C LYS A 129 7.69 3.32 25.73
N PRO A 130 7.72 4.59 25.27
CA PRO A 130 6.94 4.99 24.11
C PRO A 130 7.37 4.22 22.86
N ALA A 131 6.45 4.06 21.93
CA ALA A 131 6.75 3.50 20.61
C ALA A 131 7.74 4.42 19.88
N VAL A 132 8.77 3.82 19.30
CA VAL A 132 9.70 4.53 18.43
C VAL A 132 9.00 4.94 17.14
N LEU A 133 8.24 4.02 16.54
CA LEU A 133 7.56 4.26 15.29
C LEU A 133 6.37 5.20 15.53
N LYS A 134 6.56 6.48 15.18
CA LYS A 134 5.53 7.51 15.21
C LYS A 134 5.04 7.81 13.80
N TYR A 135 3.72 7.74 13.64
CA TYR A 135 3.04 8.12 12.40
C TYR A 135 2.71 9.61 12.38
N GLU A 136 2.77 10.21 11.19
CA GLU A 136 2.34 11.58 10.96
C GLU A 136 0.83 11.72 11.13
N SER A 137 0.40 12.93 11.49
CA SER A 137 -1.02 13.26 11.51
C SER A 137 -1.59 13.25 10.09
N ARG A 138 -2.91 13.06 9.97
CA ARG A 138 -3.58 13.09 8.66
C ARG A 138 -3.39 14.44 7.95
N SER A 139 -3.34 15.53 8.70
CA SER A 139 -3.09 16.88 8.16
C SER A 139 -1.67 17.00 7.58
N GLN A 140 -0.65 16.50 8.30
CA GLN A 140 0.73 16.49 7.81
C GLN A 140 0.88 15.69 6.51
N LEU A 141 0.21 14.54 6.42
CA LEU A 141 0.20 13.72 5.21
C LEU A 141 -0.48 14.45 4.03
N VAL A 142 -1.59 15.15 4.28
CA VAL A 142 -2.26 15.97 3.27
C VAL A 142 -1.35 17.09 2.77
N GLN A 143 -0.71 17.85 3.67
CA GLN A 143 0.20 18.93 3.27
C GLN A 143 1.39 18.41 2.46
N THR A 144 1.95 17.27 2.87
CA THR A 144 3.01 16.59 2.11
C THR A 144 2.54 16.23 0.70
N ALA A 145 1.30 15.74 0.56
CA ALA A 145 0.73 15.37 -0.74
C ALA A 145 0.56 16.59 -1.65
N LEU A 146 0.09 17.71 -1.08
CA LEU A 146 -0.12 18.95 -1.80
C LEU A 146 1.19 19.57 -2.28
N SER A 147 2.26 19.49 -1.46
CA SER A 147 3.61 19.88 -1.86
C SER A 147 4.10 19.00 -2.99
N LEU A 148 4.08 17.68 -2.80
CA LEU A 148 4.59 16.72 -3.76
C LEU A 148 3.89 16.83 -5.13
N GLN A 149 2.55 17.01 -5.14
CA GLN A 149 1.81 17.24 -6.37
C GLN A 149 2.25 18.52 -7.08
N ARG A 150 2.47 19.60 -6.32
CA ARG A 150 2.95 20.87 -6.88
C ARG A 150 4.34 20.69 -7.46
N ASP A 151 5.27 20.13 -6.70
CA ASP A 151 6.67 19.98 -7.10
C ASP A 151 6.82 19.10 -8.34
N VAL A 152 6.07 17.99 -8.41
CA VAL A 152 6.05 17.11 -9.59
C VAL A 152 5.44 17.81 -10.79
N ASN A 153 4.31 18.50 -10.65
CA ASN A 153 3.67 19.15 -11.79
C ASN A 153 4.47 20.35 -12.30
N VAL A 154 5.12 21.11 -11.40
CA VAL A 154 6.05 22.18 -11.78
C VAL A 154 7.26 21.61 -12.51
N ALA A 155 7.89 20.55 -11.98
CA ALA A 155 9.02 19.88 -12.64
C ALA A 155 8.62 19.31 -14.02
N MET A 156 7.40 18.75 -14.13
CA MET A 156 6.87 18.29 -15.40
C MET A 156 6.61 19.46 -16.36
N ALA A 157 6.11 20.60 -15.88
CA ALA A 157 5.83 21.75 -16.71
C ALA A 157 7.13 22.39 -17.26
N SER A 158 8.15 22.54 -16.41
CA SER A 158 9.47 23.06 -16.79
C SER A 158 10.32 22.08 -17.61
N GLY A 159 10.05 20.77 -17.51
CA GLY A 159 10.87 19.74 -18.15
C GLY A 159 12.10 19.33 -17.34
N ASP A 160 12.10 19.54 -16.02
CA ASP A 160 13.19 19.15 -15.13
C ASP A 160 13.17 17.63 -14.84
N GLU A 161 13.84 16.87 -15.69
CA GLU A 161 13.96 15.41 -15.53
C GLU A 161 14.67 14.99 -14.24
N ALA A 162 15.62 15.79 -13.74
CA ALA A 162 16.37 15.46 -12.54
C ALA A 162 15.48 15.56 -11.30
N ALA A 163 14.65 16.61 -11.22
CA ALA A 163 13.63 16.73 -10.18
C ALA A 163 12.61 15.60 -10.27
N LEU A 164 12.11 15.27 -11.46
CA LEU A 164 11.13 14.18 -11.65
C LEU A 164 11.69 12.82 -11.21
N ARG A 165 12.96 12.51 -11.52
CA ARG A 165 13.61 11.27 -11.10
C ARG A 165 13.73 11.15 -9.57
N ARG A 166 13.88 12.27 -8.88
CA ARG A 166 13.96 12.31 -7.40
C ARG A 166 12.58 12.24 -6.74
N LEU A 167 11.58 12.87 -7.34
CA LEU A 167 10.25 13.02 -6.75
C LEU A 167 9.32 11.83 -7.04
N CYS A 168 9.58 11.08 -8.10
CA CYS A 168 8.71 10.00 -8.58
C CYS A 168 9.39 8.63 -8.50
N GLY A 169 8.59 7.57 -8.31
CA GLY A 169 9.05 6.20 -8.56
C GLY A 169 9.38 6.00 -10.05
N MET A 170 10.30 5.09 -10.38
CA MET A 170 10.84 4.93 -11.74
C MET A 170 9.76 4.63 -12.78
N VAL A 171 8.70 3.90 -12.44
CA VAL A 171 7.61 3.59 -13.37
C VAL A 171 6.91 4.88 -13.82
N LEU A 172 6.49 5.70 -12.86
CA LEU A 172 5.86 6.98 -13.15
C LEU A 172 6.82 7.95 -13.83
N TYR A 173 8.08 7.98 -13.39
CA TYR A 173 9.12 8.76 -14.04
C TYR A 173 9.29 8.34 -15.51
N GLY A 174 9.27 7.05 -15.84
CA GLY A 174 9.35 6.57 -17.22
C GLY A 174 8.22 7.10 -18.10
N SER A 175 6.99 7.13 -17.57
CA SER A 175 5.85 7.74 -18.27
C SER A 175 6.02 9.25 -18.48
N PHE A 176 6.53 9.96 -17.48
CA PHE A 176 6.80 11.40 -17.59
C PHE A 176 7.96 11.70 -18.55
N ALA A 177 9.06 10.98 -18.47
CA ALA A 177 10.20 11.12 -19.38
C ALA A 177 9.77 10.86 -20.84
N ALA A 178 8.96 9.83 -21.09
CA ALA A 178 8.40 9.58 -22.43
C ALA A 178 7.47 10.71 -22.89
N ALA A 179 6.71 11.33 -21.98
CA ALA A 179 5.87 12.48 -22.30
C ALA A 179 6.69 13.75 -22.55
N LEU A 180 7.80 13.95 -21.85
CA LEU A 180 8.74 15.04 -22.09
C LEU A 180 9.46 14.88 -23.44
N ALA A 181 9.90 13.67 -23.77
CA ALA A 181 10.56 13.37 -25.05
C ALA A 181 9.67 13.63 -26.28
N ARG A 182 8.33 13.58 -26.12
CA ARG A 182 7.36 13.91 -27.18
C ARG A 182 7.09 15.41 -27.33
N ARG A 183 7.56 16.25 -26.41
CA ARG A 183 7.36 17.71 -26.50
C ARG A 183 8.21 18.29 -27.63
N ARG A 184 7.77 19.42 -28.18
CA ARG A 184 8.60 20.16 -29.13
C ARG A 184 9.86 20.66 -28.39
N PRO A 185 11.04 20.62 -29.03
CA PRO A 185 12.25 21.15 -28.43
C PRO A 185 12.05 22.59 -27.95
N ARG A 186 12.55 22.91 -26.75
CA ARG A 186 12.45 24.24 -26.08
C ARG A 186 11.04 24.68 -25.68
N GLU A 187 10.04 23.82 -25.80
CA GLU A 187 8.70 24.11 -25.31
C GLU A 187 8.60 23.84 -23.81
N THR A 188 8.39 24.90 -23.03
CA THR A 188 8.17 24.82 -21.58
C THR A 188 6.78 25.31 -21.22
N TYR A 189 6.29 24.83 -20.08
CA TYR A 189 4.99 25.19 -19.55
C TYR A 189 5.13 25.72 -18.13
N SER A 190 4.17 26.52 -17.71
CA SER A 190 3.90 26.87 -16.32
C SER A 190 2.73 26.03 -15.83
N TRP A 191 2.80 25.58 -14.59
CA TRP A 191 1.70 24.92 -13.91
C TRP A 191 1.38 25.66 -12.62
N GLU A 192 0.09 25.83 -12.36
CA GLU A 192 -0.41 26.44 -11.13
C GLU A 192 -1.65 25.71 -10.62
N ARG A 193 -1.75 25.58 -9.30
CA ARG A 193 -3.00 25.17 -8.64
C ARG A 193 -3.77 26.41 -8.20
N GLN A 194 -4.82 26.76 -8.94
CA GLN A 194 -5.61 27.94 -8.69
C GLN A 194 -6.53 27.79 -7.48
N GLN A 195 -7.21 26.64 -7.36
CA GLN A 195 -8.21 26.43 -6.31
C GLN A 195 -8.28 24.97 -5.87
N LEU A 196 -8.54 24.74 -4.59
CA LEU A 196 -8.93 23.45 -4.03
C LEU A 196 -10.46 23.36 -3.91
N HIS A 197 -11.02 22.23 -4.33
CA HIS A 197 -12.45 21.93 -4.20
C HIS A 197 -12.66 20.99 -3.02
N GLY A 198 -13.24 21.51 -1.93
CA GLY A 198 -13.36 20.77 -0.68
C GLY A 198 -12.02 20.57 0.03
N SER A 199 -12.04 19.82 1.14
CA SER A 199 -10.84 19.54 1.92
C SER A 199 -10.15 18.27 1.40
N PRO A 200 -8.88 18.35 0.96
CA PRO A 200 -8.11 17.16 0.63
C PRO A 200 -8.01 16.23 1.83
N ALA A 201 -8.12 14.92 1.59
CA ALA A 201 -8.23 13.94 2.67
C ALA A 201 -7.47 12.66 2.37
N VAL A 202 -6.88 12.07 3.41
CA VAL A 202 -6.28 10.72 3.35
C VAL A 202 -7.40 9.69 3.17
N VAL A 203 -7.53 9.12 1.98
CA VAL A 203 -8.56 8.11 1.69
C VAL A 203 -8.11 6.70 2.02
N SER A 204 -6.81 6.43 1.95
CA SER A 204 -6.22 5.13 2.33
C SER A 204 -4.83 5.31 2.92
N SER A 205 -4.47 4.45 3.86
CA SER A 205 -3.12 4.40 4.47
C SER A 205 -2.80 2.95 4.78
N ARG A 206 -1.75 2.43 4.15
CA ARG A 206 -1.29 1.05 4.27
C ARG A 206 0.16 1.00 4.75
N LEU A 207 0.45 -0.07 5.48
CA LEU A 207 1.80 -0.50 5.79
C LEU A 207 1.92 -1.94 5.33
N MET A 208 3.07 -2.32 4.80
CA MET A 208 3.33 -3.67 4.37
C MET A 208 4.80 -3.99 4.58
N GLN A 209 5.08 -5.19 5.07
CA GLN A 209 6.43 -5.72 5.08
C GLN A 209 6.72 -6.40 3.74
N MET A 210 7.80 -6.02 3.07
CA MET A 210 8.16 -6.64 1.80
C MET A 210 8.86 -7.98 2.05
N PRO A 211 8.45 -9.07 1.38
CA PRO A 211 9.04 -10.39 1.58
C PRO A 211 10.47 -10.52 1.02
N THR A 212 10.84 -9.69 0.04
CA THR A 212 12.12 -9.80 -0.69
C THR A 212 13.29 -9.13 0.01
N ASP A 213 13.04 -8.17 0.92
CA ASP A 213 14.04 -7.18 1.31
C ASP A 213 14.34 -7.21 2.81
N ASN A 214 14.83 -8.34 3.36
CA ASN A 214 15.36 -8.44 4.73
C ASN A 214 14.52 -7.74 5.82
N GLY A 215 13.19 -7.76 5.64
CA GLY A 215 12.21 -7.19 6.55
C GLY A 215 11.88 -5.72 6.37
N SER A 216 12.21 -5.03 5.27
CA SER A 216 11.85 -3.61 5.08
C SER A 216 10.33 -3.38 5.18
N LEU A 217 9.95 -2.28 5.83
CA LEU A 217 8.56 -1.84 5.94
C LEU A 217 8.32 -0.77 4.88
N ARG A 218 7.20 -0.85 4.18
CA ARG A 218 6.77 0.19 3.26
C ARG A 218 5.51 0.83 3.78
N GLN A 219 5.44 2.15 3.62
CA GLN A 219 4.22 2.89 3.88
C GLN A 219 3.70 3.49 2.60
N MET A 220 2.41 3.28 2.36
CA MET A 220 1.68 3.84 1.25
C MET A 220 0.53 4.67 1.80
N VAL A 221 0.37 5.88 1.28
CA VAL A 221 -0.74 6.76 1.65
C VAL A 221 -1.38 7.28 0.37
N VAL A 222 -2.70 7.27 0.33
CA VAL A 222 -3.48 7.82 -0.78
C VAL A 222 -4.24 9.03 -0.28
N VAL A 223 -4.07 10.16 -0.96
CA VAL A 223 -4.73 11.43 -0.65
C VAL A 223 -5.58 11.84 -1.83
N ARG A 224 -6.87 12.07 -1.58
CA ARG A 224 -7.78 12.64 -2.58
C ARG A 224 -7.61 14.14 -2.62
N ILE A 225 -7.34 14.67 -3.82
CA ILE A 225 -7.16 16.10 -4.09
C ILE A 225 -8.10 16.46 -5.24
N ALA A 226 -9.08 17.32 -4.97
CA ALA A 226 -9.88 17.94 -6.01
C ALA A 226 -9.44 19.38 -6.18
N SER A 227 -9.07 19.77 -7.40
CA SER A 227 -8.47 21.08 -7.67
C SER A 227 -8.78 21.61 -9.07
N THR A 228 -8.78 22.92 -9.22
CA THR A 228 -8.62 23.60 -10.50
C THR A 228 -7.13 23.87 -10.71
N GLN A 229 -6.61 23.39 -11.83
CA GLN A 229 -5.21 23.53 -12.22
C GLN A 229 -5.15 24.31 -13.53
N VAL A 230 -4.14 25.15 -13.68
CA VAL A 230 -3.90 25.94 -14.89
C VAL A 230 -2.56 25.53 -15.46
N LEU A 231 -2.54 25.30 -16.78
CA LEU A 231 -1.33 25.00 -17.54
C LEU A 231 -1.20 26.01 -18.67
N GLY A 232 -0.12 26.79 -18.71
CA GLY A 232 0.13 27.77 -19.78
C GLY A 232 1.48 27.51 -20.44
N ARG A 233 1.59 27.75 -21.75
CA ARG A 233 2.89 27.74 -22.44
C ARG A 233 3.70 28.96 -22.01
N VAL A 234 5.00 28.76 -21.89
CA VAL A 234 5.96 29.83 -21.61
C VAL A 234 6.64 30.22 -22.91
N ASP A 235 6.69 31.52 -23.19
CA ASP A 235 7.45 32.05 -24.31
C ASP A 235 8.96 31.90 -24.03
N PRO A 236 9.72 31.21 -24.91
CA PRO A 236 11.16 31.02 -24.73
C PRO A 236 11.98 32.31 -24.71
N LEU A 237 11.49 33.40 -25.33
CA LEU A 237 12.21 34.67 -25.43
C LEU A 237 12.00 35.56 -24.20
N SER A 238 10.74 35.70 -23.77
CA SER A 238 10.38 36.56 -22.63
C SER A 238 10.35 35.84 -21.29
N GLY A 239 10.33 34.50 -21.27
CA GLY A 239 10.12 33.70 -20.07
C GLY A 239 8.73 33.87 -19.45
N SER A 240 7.83 34.59 -20.11
CA SER A 240 6.49 34.91 -19.61
C SER A 240 5.46 33.89 -20.10
N VAL A 241 4.38 33.73 -19.32
CA VAL A 241 3.27 32.84 -19.71
C VAL A 241 2.47 33.49 -20.84
N ILE A 242 2.26 32.77 -21.93
CA ILE A 242 1.42 33.21 -23.03
C ILE A 242 -0.04 33.10 -22.58
N GLU A 243 -0.71 34.22 -22.35
CA GLU A 243 -2.06 34.27 -21.77
C GLU A 243 -3.07 33.42 -22.55
N ASP A 244 -3.10 33.54 -23.88
CA ASP A 244 -4.01 32.79 -24.76
C ASP A 244 -3.78 31.28 -24.75
N SER A 245 -2.64 30.83 -24.22
CA SER A 245 -2.30 29.41 -24.14
C SER A 245 -2.77 28.74 -22.85
N LYS A 246 -3.29 29.51 -21.88
CA LYS A 246 -3.70 28.99 -20.58
C LYS A 246 -4.88 28.03 -20.72
N LYS A 247 -4.67 26.80 -20.28
CA LYS A 247 -5.70 25.76 -20.20
C LYS A 247 -6.05 25.50 -18.75
N VAL A 248 -7.32 25.69 -18.42
CA VAL A 248 -7.86 25.44 -17.09
C VAL A 248 -8.45 24.04 -17.05
N HIS A 249 -8.02 23.24 -16.08
CA HIS A 249 -8.46 21.87 -15.90
C HIS A 249 -8.97 21.66 -14.48
N ARG A 250 -10.24 21.27 -14.36
CA ARG A 250 -10.78 20.78 -13.09
C ARG A 250 -10.52 19.28 -12.99
N LYS A 251 -9.85 18.85 -11.91
CA LYS A 251 -9.47 17.45 -11.71
C LYS A 251 -9.75 16.99 -10.28
N SER A 252 -10.09 15.72 -10.14
CA SER A 252 -10.15 15.00 -8.86
C SER A 252 -9.24 13.79 -8.96
N GLU A 253 -8.14 13.80 -8.22
CA GLU A 253 -7.05 12.84 -8.34
C GLU A 253 -6.83 12.17 -6.98
N ASN A 254 -6.67 10.85 -6.95
CA ASN A 254 -6.21 10.14 -5.75
C ASN A 254 -4.70 9.95 -5.87
N LEU A 255 -3.93 10.84 -5.25
CA LEU A 255 -2.48 10.84 -5.27
C LEU A 255 -1.95 9.77 -4.32
N MET A 256 -1.14 8.85 -4.84
CA MET A 256 -0.52 7.76 -4.09
C MET A 256 0.95 8.07 -3.82
N MET A 257 1.29 8.23 -2.55
CA MET A 257 2.67 8.45 -2.09
C MET A 257 3.20 7.23 -1.36
N PHE A 258 4.51 7.00 -1.49
CA PHE A 258 5.22 5.93 -0.81
C PHE A 258 6.43 6.45 -0.06
N ARG A 259 6.85 5.66 0.92
CA ARG A 259 8.18 5.73 1.51
C ARG A 259 8.61 4.38 2.05
N ALA A 260 9.93 4.18 2.09
CA ALA A 260 10.55 3.12 2.85
C ALA A 260 10.58 3.47 4.34
N ILE A 261 10.50 2.45 5.19
CA ILE A 261 10.76 2.49 6.61
C ILE A 261 11.71 1.35 6.93
N ASP A 262 12.85 1.65 7.55
CA ASP A 262 13.74 0.60 8.01
C ASP A 262 13.10 -0.13 9.19
N SER A 263 12.99 -1.45 9.10
CA SER A 263 12.28 -2.24 10.11
C SER A 263 13.03 -2.44 11.41
N ARG A 264 14.34 -2.15 11.42
CA ARG A 264 15.18 -2.24 12.62
C ARG A 264 15.19 -0.93 13.39
N SER A 265 15.47 0.16 12.70
CA SER A 265 15.56 1.51 13.31
C SER A 265 14.22 2.25 13.31
N TYR A 266 13.23 1.82 12.55
CA TYR A 266 11.97 2.54 12.29
C TYR A 266 12.17 3.94 11.68
N GLU A 267 13.36 4.22 11.14
CA GLU A 267 13.63 5.44 10.42
C GLU A 267 12.88 5.48 9.09
N LYS A 268 12.38 6.67 8.76
CA LYS A 268 11.44 6.89 7.67
C LYS A 268 12.14 7.61 6.53
N GLY A 269 12.03 7.05 5.34
CA GLY A 269 12.51 7.68 4.11
C GLY A 269 11.67 8.88 3.71
N ALA A 270 12.16 9.60 2.71
CA ALA A 270 11.41 10.69 2.08
C ALA A 270 10.18 10.13 1.35
N TRP A 271 9.12 10.93 1.33
CA TRP A 271 7.94 10.63 0.52
C TRP A 271 8.24 10.88 -0.95
N TYR A 272 7.77 9.99 -1.80
CA TYR A 272 7.82 10.14 -3.25
C TYR A 272 6.50 9.74 -3.88
N LEU A 273 6.26 10.28 -5.07
CA LEU A 273 5.04 10.04 -5.83
C LEU A 273 5.17 8.70 -6.53
N TYR A 274 4.29 7.78 -6.19
CA TYR A 274 4.26 6.48 -6.85
C TYR A 274 3.33 6.49 -8.05
N GLY A 275 2.18 7.15 -7.93
CA GLY A 275 1.22 7.21 -9.00
C GLY A 275 -0.09 7.86 -8.60
N TYR A 276 -1.08 7.68 -9.46
CA TYR A 276 -2.46 8.10 -9.26
C TYR A 276 -3.36 6.89 -9.35
N LEU A 277 -4.38 6.83 -8.51
CA LEU A 277 -5.27 5.68 -8.43
C LEU A 277 -6.71 6.03 -8.78
N PRO A 278 -7.44 5.15 -9.49
CA PRO A 278 -8.88 5.29 -9.64
C PRO A 278 -9.60 5.03 -8.31
N ASP A 279 -10.87 5.40 -8.26
CA ASP A 279 -11.72 5.01 -7.14
C ASP A 279 -12.00 3.49 -7.17
N THR A 280 -12.15 2.86 -6.00
CA THR A 280 -12.42 1.42 -5.91
C THR A 280 -13.91 1.14 -6.10
N THR A 281 -14.27 0.52 -7.23
CA THR A 281 -15.63 0.05 -7.49
C THR A 281 -15.91 -1.28 -6.77
N PRO A 282 -17.17 -1.63 -6.48
CA PRO A 282 -17.50 -2.92 -5.89
C PRO A 282 -16.96 -4.11 -6.69
N GLU A 283 -17.01 -4.04 -8.02
CA GLU A 283 -16.56 -5.08 -8.94
C GLU A 283 -15.03 -5.21 -8.90
N ALA A 284 -14.32 -4.08 -8.95
CA ALA A 284 -12.87 -4.04 -8.84
C ALA A 284 -12.41 -4.59 -7.48
N TRP A 285 -13.14 -4.30 -6.40
CA TRP A 285 -12.84 -4.85 -5.08
C TRP A 285 -12.99 -6.38 -5.02
N LEU A 286 -14.03 -6.92 -5.65
CA LEU A 286 -14.24 -8.38 -5.72
C LEU A 286 -13.14 -9.07 -6.52
N GLN A 287 -12.72 -8.46 -7.63
CA GLN A 287 -11.60 -8.95 -8.44
C GLN A 287 -10.29 -8.94 -7.64
N ASP A 288 -10.00 -7.84 -6.94
CA ASP A 288 -8.84 -7.72 -6.05
C ASP A 288 -8.87 -8.77 -4.94
N ALA A 289 -10.03 -9.00 -4.32
CA ALA A 289 -10.20 -9.99 -3.26
C ALA A 289 -9.95 -11.42 -3.77
N ALA A 290 -10.50 -11.77 -4.94
CA ALA A 290 -10.30 -13.07 -5.58
C ALA A 290 -8.84 -13.27 -6.00
N HIS A 291 -8.21 -12.25 -6.58
CA HIS A 291 -6.79 -12.27 -6.92
C HIS A 291 -5.93 -12.51 -5.68
N MET A 292 -6.26 -11.84 -4.58
CA MET A 292 -5.59 -12.04 -3.30
C MET A 292 -5.75 -13.46 -2.79
N GLU A 293 -6.97 -14.00 -2.76
CA GLU A 293 -7.20 -15.38 -2.34
C GLU A 293 -6.40 -16.39 -3.19
N ALA A 294 -6.27 -16.16 -4.49
CA ALA A 294 -5.44 -16.97 -5.36
C ALA A 294 -3.94 -16.91 -4.99
N LEU A 295 -3.39 -15.70 -4.78
CA LEU A 295 -2.01 -15.52 -4.31
C LEU A 295 -1.77 -16.20 -2.96
N GLN A 296 -2.76 -16.12 -2.07
CA GLN A 296 -2.73 -16.73 -0.76
C GLN A 296 -2.64 -18.25 -0.85
N MET A 297 -3.52 -18.86 -1.67
CA MET A 297 -3.50 -20.30 -1.92
C MET A 297 -2.18 -20.75 -2.55
N GLN A 298 -1.62 -19.98 -3.48
CA GLN A 298 -0.31 -20.27 -4.07
C GLN A 298 0.82 -20.24 -3.03
N ALA A 299 0.86 -19.23 -2.17
CA ALA A 299 1.87 -19.12 -1.12
C ALA A 299 1.77 -20.30 -0.12
N VAL A 300 0.55 -20.71 0.24
CA VAL A 300 0.34 -21.88 1.11
C VAL A 300 0.81 -23.17 0.45
N LYS A 301 0.53 -23.36 -0.86
CA LYS A 301 1.02 -24.52 -1.63
C LYS A 301 2.55 -24.56 -1.66
N GLN A 302 3.20 -23.44 -2.02
CA GLN A 302 4.66 -23.32 -2.04
C GLN A 302 5.28 -23.60 -0.66
N TYR A 303 4.66 -23.12 0.42
CA TYR A 303 5.12 -23.40 1.78
C TYR A 303 5.04 -24.89 2.14
N LYS A 304 3.94 -25.57 1.77
CA LYS A 304 3.79 -27.01 1.99
C LYS A 304 4.83 -27.81 1.21
N GLU A 305 5.07 -27.46 -0.05
CA GLU A 305 6.06 -28.10 -0.91
C GLU A 305 7.50 -27.92 -0.39
N THR A 306 7.86 -26.70 -0.02
CA THR A 306 9.21 -26.42 0.54
C THR A 306 9.45 -27.11 1.87
N ARG A 307 8.42 -27.19 2.73
CA ARG A 307 8.49 -27.96 3.99
C ARG A 307 8.59 -29.46 3.73
N GLY A 308 7.84 -29.99 2.75
CA GLY A 308 7.91 -31.40 2.34
C GLY A 308 9.29 -31.78 1.81
N LYS A 309 9.88 -30.94 0.94
CA LYS A 309 11.25 -31.13 0.42
C LYS A 309 12.31 -31.09 1.53
N LYS A 310 12.19 -30.17 2.51
CA LYS A 310 13.10 -30.14 3.67
C LYS A 310 12.97 -31.36 4.57
N ALA A 311 11.77 -31.92 4.73
CA ALA A 311 11.54 -33.15 5.49
C ALA A 311 12.07 -34.40 4.77
N ALA A 312 12.07 -34.41 3.43
CA ALA A 312 12.62 -35.49 2.61
C ALA A 312 14.15 -35.45 2.51
N ALA A 313 14.77 -34.25 2.46
CA ALA A 313 16.22 -34.07 2.38
C ALA A 313 16.96 -34.23 3.73
N GLY A 314 16.22 -34.35 4.84
CA GLY A 314 16.76 -34.63 6.18
C GLY A 314 16.66 -36.10 6.59
N ARG A 315 16.44 -37.01 5.64
CA ARG A 315 16.48 -38.47 5.82
C ARG A 315 17.62 -39.05 5.00
#